data_AF-A0A974PPT6-F1
#
_entry.id   AF-A0A974PPT6-F1
#
_cell.length_a   1.000
_cell.length_b   1.000
_cell.length_c   1.000
_cell.angle_alpha   90.00
_cell.angle_beta   90.00
_cell.angle_gamma   90.00
#
_symmetry.space_group_name_H-M   'P 1'
#
loop_
_entity.id
_entity.type
_entity.pdbx_description
1 polymer ?
#
loop_
_entity_poly.entity_id
_entity_poly.type
_entity_poly.pdbx_seq_one_letter_code
_entity_poly.pdbx_strand_id
1 'polypeptide(L)'
;MMQVKVVGCGDAFGSGGRGSSCYLVRAAGRTVTLDFGASALVNFNRFALPSADIDTIFLSHLHGDHFAGIPFLLLDGQFVRRREKPLVVVGPPAPVRASMWRWRCCSPAWARTGGGSNGGWRRWSPAPPRATAPSP
;
A
#
# COMPACT_ATOMS: atom_id res chain seq x y z
N MET A 1 -14.72 18.65 -1.72
CA MET A 1 -14.50 18.26 -3.13
C MET A 1 -13.71 16.96 -3.18
N MET A 2 -14.05 16.06 -4.11
CA MET A 2 -13.33 14.80 -4.35
C MET A 2 -12.55 14.92 -5.66
N GLN A 3 -11.31 14.43 -5.67
CA GLN A 3 -10.46 14.37 -6.86
C GLN A 3 -10.04 12.93 -7.14
N VAL A 4 -10.06 12.53 -8.41
CA VAL A 4 -9.51 11.26 -8.89
C VAL A 4 -8.46 11.56 -9.95
N LYS A 5 -7.29 10.94 -9.84
CA LYS A 5 -6.24 10.96 -10.85
C LYS A 5 -5.92 9.53 -11.27
N VAL A 6 -5.99 9.27 -12.58
CA VAL A 6 -5.50 8.03 -13.16
C VAL A 6 -3.97 8.07 -13.14
N VAL A 7 -3.36 7.24 -12.31
CA VAL A 7 -1.90 7.09 -12.23
C VAL A 7 -1.43 6.00 -13.19
N GLY A 8 -2.22 4.96 -13.40
CA GLY A 8 -2.02 3.94 -14.42
C GLY A 8 -3.32 3.21 -14.75
N CYS A 9 -3.45 2.77 -15.99
CA CYS A 9 -4.64 2.16 -16.58
C CYS A 9 -4.31 1.08 -17.63
N GLY A 10 -3.07 0.58 -17.62
CA GLY A 10 -2.59 -0.51 -18.47
C GLY A 10 -2.76 -1.87 -17.81
N ASP A 11 -2.68 -2.90 -18.65
CA ASP A 11 -2.64 -4.31 -18.24
C ASP A 11 -1.25 -4.74 -17.72
N ALA A 12 -1.14 -6.02 -17.40
CA ALA A 12 0.10 -6.65 -16.94
C ALA A 12 1.26 -6.63 -17.94
N PHE A 13 0.99 -6.36 -19.21
CA PHE A 13 1.96 -6.46 -20.29
C PHE A 13 2.36 -5.10 -20.85
N GLY A 14 1.87 -4.01 -20.24
CA GLY A 14 2.23 -2.65 -20.63
C GLY A 14 1.70 -2.25 -22.00
N SER A 15 0.56 -2.82 -22.43
CA SER A 15 0.00 -2.56 -23.75
C SER A 15 -0.21 -1.06 -24.00
N GLY A 16 0.28 -0.59 -25.14
CA GLY A 16 0.21 0.82 -25.52
C GLY A 16 1.07 1.75 -24.66
N GLY A 17 2.08 1.23 -23.96
CA GLY A 17 3.00 2.01 -23.12
C GLY A 17 2.36 2.57 -21.84
N ARG A 18 1.18 2.04 -21.47
CA ARG A 18 0.46 2.45 -20.27
C ARG A 18 1.00 1.73 -19.04
N GLY A 19 1.11 2.46 -17.93
CA GLY A 19 1.48 1.84 -16.65
C GLY A 19 0.33 1.05 -16.04
N SER A 20 0.65 0.02 -15.27
CA SER A 20 -0.28 -0.88 -14.56
C SER A 20 -1.28 -0.14 -13.67
N SER A 21 -2.38 -0.82 -13.31
CA SER A 21 -3.51 -0.24 -12.56
C SER A 21 -3.07 0.55 -11.31
N CYS A 22 -3.45 1.83 -11.27
CA CYS A 22 -3.36 2.67 -10.07
C CYS A 22 -4.21 3.93 -10.23
N TYR A 23 -5.08 4.20 -9.27
CA TYR A 23 -5.93 5.39 -9.24
C TYR A 23 -5.75 6.11 -7.92
N LEU A 24 -5.28 7.34 -7.96
CA LEU A 24 -5.13 8.19 -6.78
C LEU A 24 -6.44 8.94 -6.52
N VAL A 25 -6.99 8.77 -5.33
CA VAL A 25 -8.21 9.44 -4.89
C VAL A 25 -7.89 10.33 -3.70
N ARG A 26 -8.31 11.60 -3.77
CA ARG A 26 -8.24 12.55 -2.65
C ARG A 26 -9.64 13.04 -2.29
N ALA A 27 -10.07 12.75 -1.07
CA ALA A 27 -11.38 13.17 -0.57
C ALA A 27 -11.35 13.27 0.95
N ALA A 28 -12.07 14.25 1.52
CA ALA A 28 -12.23 14.42 2.97
C ALA A 28 -10.91 14.37 3.78
N GLY A 29 -9.85 15.00 3.25
CA GLY A 29 -8.53 15.02 3.90
C GLY A 29 -7.76 13.69 3.85
N ARG A 30 -8.24 12.70 3.09
CA ARG A 30 -7.57 11.41 2.89
C ARG A 30 -7.05 11.27 1.47
N THR A 31 -5.89 10.66 1.36
CA THR A 31 -5.24 10.29 0.11
C THR A 31 -5.23 8.77 0.03
N VAL A 32 -5.95 8.17 -0.90
CA VAL A 32 -6.02 6.71 -1.04
C VAL A 32 -5.69 6.31 -2.47
N THR A 33 -5.26 5.07 -2.68
CA THR A 33 -5.17 4.49 -4.02
C THR A 33 -6.10 3.29 -4.17
N LEU A 34 -6.71 3.18 -5.35
CA LEU A 34 -7.24 1.92 -5.84
C LEU A 34 -6.14 1.28 -6.67
N ASP A 35 -5.74 0.07 -6.27
CA ASP A 35 -4.57 -0.66 -6.72
C ASP A 35 -3.25 0.11 -6.54
N PHE A 36 -2.16 -0.64 -6.65
CA PHE A 36 -0.80 -0.11 -6.70
C PHE A 36 0.07 -1.09 -7.51
N GLY A 37 -0.19 -1.13 -8.81
CA GLY A 37 0.48 -2.00 -9.78
C GLY A 37 1.99 -1.77 -9.90
N ALA A 38 2.67 -2.68 -10.60
CA ALA A 38 4.14 -2.72 -10.70
C ALA A 38 4.78 -1.38 -11.09
N SER A 39 4.16 -0.62 -12.01
CA SER A 39 4.68 0.68 -12.45
C SER A 39 4.16 1.88 -11.66
N ALA A 40 3.34 1.68 -10.62
CA ALA A 40 2.65 2.78 -9.94
C ALA A 40 3.65 3.79 -9.34
N LEU A 41 4.69 3.33 -8.63
CA LEU A 41 5.69 4.22 -8.04
C LEU A 41 6.45 5.03 -9.10
N VAL A 42 6.77 4.42 -10.25
CA VAL A 42 7.39 5.12 -11.39
C VAL A 42 6.49 6.26 -11.85
N ASN A 43 5.18 6.01 -11.98
CA ASN A 43 4.22 7.03 -12.38
C ASN A 43 4.01 8.09 -11.29
N PHE A 44 4.04 7.74 -10.01
CA PHE A 44 4.05 8.72 -8.92
C PHE A 44 5.22 9.68 -9.04
N ASN A 45 6.43 9.16 -9.25
CA ASN A 45 7.63 9.99 -9.45
C ASN A 45 7.50 10.85 -10.72
N ARG A 46 7.07 10.27 -11.86
CA ARG A 46 6.86 10.98 -13.12
C ARG A 46 5.86 12.12 -13.00
N PHE A 47 4.81 11.94 -12.21
CA PHE A 47 3.76 12.94 -12.00
C PHE A 47 4.02 13.86 -10.81
N ALA A 48 5.19 13.77 -10.17
CA ALA A 48 5.55 14.50 -8.96
C ALA A 48 4.50 14.38 -7.84
N LEU A 49 3.94 13.18 -7.66
CA LEU A 49 2.95 12.87 -6.63
C LEU A 49 3.64 12.40 -5.34
N PRO A 50 3.24 12.90 -4.16
CA PRO A 50 3.83 12.46 -2.89
C PRO A 50 3.33 11.07 -2.49
N SER A 51 4.13 10.04 -2.74
CA SER A 51 3.86 8.65 -2.32
C SER A 51 3.75 8.50 -0.80
N ALA A 52 4.48 9.32 -0.04
CA ALA A 52 4.46 9.35 1.42
C ALA A 52 3.12 9.83 2.02
N ASP A 53 2.26 10.49 1.23
CA ASP A 53 0.97 11.00 1.73
C ASP A 53 -0.15 9.96 1.73
N ILE A 54 0.02 8.86 0.98
CA ILE A 54 -1.00 7.82 0.80
C ILE A 54 -1.39 7.24 2.16
N ASP A 55 -2.64 7.38 2.57
CA ASP A 55 -3.21 6.79 3.78
C ASP A 55 -3.48 5.29 3.62
N THR A 56 -4.07 4.92 2.49
CA THR A 56 -4.63 3.57 2.29
C THR A 56 -4.54 3.14 0.84
N ILE A 57 -4.21 1.86 0.64
CA ILE A 57 -4.26 1.19 -0.66
C ILE A 57 -5.38 0.15 -0.62
N PHE A 58 -6.31 0.21 -1.57
CA PHE A 58 -7.35 -0.79 -1.77
C PHE A 58 -7.01 -1.63 -2.99
N LEU A 59 -6.73 -2.92 -2.80
CA LEU A 59 -6.37 -3.85 -3.86
C LEU A 59 -7.61 -4.56 -4.39
N SER A 60 -7.97 -4.34 -5.65
CA SER A 60 -9.10 -5.01 -6.29
C SER A 60 -8.95 -6.54 -6.28
N HIS A 61 -7.77 -7.04 -6.64
CA HIS A 61 -7.40 -8.45 -6.66
C HIS A 61 -5.87 -8.63 -6.64
N LEU A 62 -5.38 -9.87 -6.70
CA LEU A 62 -3.97 -10.22 -6.48
C LEU A 62 -3.22 -10.61 -7.76
N HIS A 63 -3.41 -9.87 -8.85
CA HIS A 63 -2.51 -9.92 -10.01
C HIS A 63 -1.43 -8.84 -9.90
N GLY A 64 -0.22 -9.13 -10.41
CA GLY A 64 0.97 -8.28 -10.20
C GLY A 64 0.79 -6.84 -10.69
N ASP A 65 0.01 -6.65 -11.74
CA ASP A 65 -0.35 -5.34 -12.29
C ASP A 65 -1.33 -4.54 -11.44
N HIS A 66 -1.82 -5.11 -10.33
CA HIS A 66 -2.65 -4.44 -9.35
C HIS A 66 -1.98 -4.27 -7.98
N PHE A 67 -0.95 -5.05 -7.62
CA PHE A 67 -0.34 -4.96 -6.28
C PHE A 67 1.20 -4.95 -6.24
N ALA A 68 1.89 -5.34 -7.30
CA ALA A 68 3.35 -5.59 -7.24
C ALA A 68 4.20 -4.32 -7.06
N GLY A 69 3.60 -3.13 -7.10
CA GLY A 69 4.28 -1.88 -6.76
C GLY A 69 4.47 -1.65 -5.26
N ILE A 70 3.69 -2.34 -4.40
CA ILE A 70 3.70 -2.10 -2.94
C ILE A 70 5.08 -2.34 -2.32
N PRO A 71 5.83 -3.43 -2.60
CA PRO A 71 7.16 -3.61 -2.04
C PRO A 71 8.09 -2.43 -2.31
N PHE A 72 8.05 -1.88 -3.52
CA PHE A 72 8.85 -0.70 -3.89
C PHE A 72 8.37 0.58 -3.20
N LEU A 73 7.07 0.75 -2.99
CA LEU A 73 6.54 1.85 -2.20
C LEU A 73 7.03 1.79 -0.74
N LEU A 74 7.12 0.61 -0.14
CA LEU A 74 7.62 0.44 1.22
C LEU A 74 9.11 0.78 1.32
N LEU A 75 9.92 0.34 0.34
CA LEU A 75 11.33 0.70 0.26
C LEU A 75 11.53 2.21 0.04
N ASP A 76 10.77 2.83 -0.87
CA ASP A 76 10.76 4.28 -1.11
C ASP A 76 10.40 5.03 0.18
N GLY A 77 9.36 4.59 0.88
CA GLY A 77 8.95 5.15 2.16
C GLY A 77 10.05 5.06 3.22
N GLN A 78 10.69 3.90 3.37
CA GLN A 78 11.70 3.67 4.41
C GLN A 78 13.00 4.43 4.13
N PHE A 79 13.50 4.40 2.90
CA PHE A 79 14.87 4.82 2.60
C PHE A 79 14.97 6.16 1.87
N VAL A 80 13.94 6.55 1.12
CA VAL A 80 13.99 7.75 0.26
C VAL A 80 13.15 8.87 0.85
N ARG A 81 11.85 8.61 1.08
CA ARG A 81 10.87 9.60 1.51
C ARG A 81 10.75 9.74 3.03
N ARG A 82 11.41 8.86 3.79
CA ARG A 82 11.38 8.82 5.27
C ARG A 82 9.96 8.94 5.82
N ARG A 83 9.06 8.13 5.27
CA ARG A 83 7.64 8.12 5.63
C ARG A 83 7.49 7.69 7.09
N GLU A 84 6.87 8.53 7.91
CA GLU A 84 6.52 8.23 9.31
C GLU A 84 5.05 7.80 9.47
N LYS A 85 4.21 8.23 8.54
CA LYS A 85 2.76 7.96 8.55
C LYS A 85 2.48 6.46 8.35
N PRO A 86 1.65 5.81 9.17
CA PRO A 86 1.14 4.46 8.91
C PRO A 86 0.55 4.30 7.51
N LEU A 87 0.85 3.20 6.83
CA LEU A 87 0.22 2.83 5.56
C LEU A 87 -0.73 1.65 5.80
N VAL A 88 -1.99 1.80 5.43
CA VAL A 88 -3.00 0.73 5.49
C VAL A 88 -3.11 0.08 4.12
N VAL A 89 -3.09 -1.26 4.07
CA VAL A 89 -3.38 -2.01 2.84
C VAL A 89 -4.61 -2.88 3.08
N VAL A 90 -5.60 -2.74 2.21
CA VAL A 90 -6.88 -3.44 2.25
C VAL A 90 -7.00 -4.24 0.95
N GLY A 91 -7.18 -5.54 1.05
CA GLY A 91 -7.24 -6.43 -0.12
C GLY A 91 -8.12 -7.66 0.12
N PRO A 92 -8.36 -8.47 -0.92
CA PRO A 92 -9.09 -9.72 -0.79
C PRO A 92 -8.32 -10.72 0.09
N PRO A 93 -8.97 -11.77 0.58
CA PRO A 93 -8.29 -12.88 1.23
C PRO A 93 -7.22 -13.47 0.29
N ALA A 94 -5.97 -13.54 0.73
CA ALA A 94 -4.91 -14.13 -0.06
C ALA A 94 -5.06 -15.67 -0.12
N PRO A 95 -5.03 -16.29 -1.31
CA PRO A 95 -5.01 -17.74 -1.44
C PRO A 95 -3.63 -18.26 -1.03
N VAL A 96 -3.51 -18.65 0.24
CA VAL A 96 -2.49 -19.54 0.82
C VAL A 96 -1.08 -18.95 1.01
N ARG A 97 -0.55 -19.25 2.21
CA ARG A 97 0.74 -18.85 2.81
C ARG A 97 0.99 -17.34 2.89
N ALA A 98 0.59 -16.84 4.06
CA ALA A 98 0.91 -15.55 4.67
C ALA A 98 2.42 -15.16 4.70
N SER A 99 3.32 -15.92 4.09
CA SER A 99 4.76 -15.66 4.06
C SER A 99 5.16 -14.51 3.13
N MET A 100 4.48 -14.32 1.99
CA MET A 100 4.73 -13.15 1.12
C MET A 100 4.12 -11.86 1.70
N TRP A 101 3.08 -11.99 2.53
CA TRP A 101 2.40 -10.88 3.23
C TRP A 101 3.02 -10.57 4.59
N ARG A 102 3.94 -11.41 5.08
CA ARG A 102 4.76 -11.13 6.25
C ARG A 102 5.94 -10.26 5.85
N TRP A 103 5.67 -9.13 5.23
CA TRP A 103 6.62 -8.02 5.20
C TRP A 103 6.73 -7.48 6.63
N ARG A 104 7.65 -8.09 7.38
CA ARG A 104 8.25 -7.53 8.59
C ARG A 104 8.97 -6.26 8.17
N CYS A 105 8.24 -5.14 8.06
CA CYS A 105 8.87 -3.83 7.99
C CYS A 105 9.28 -3.45 9.41
N CYS A 106 10.59 -3.36 9.62
CA CYS A 106 11.29 -2.64 10.69
C CYS A 106 10.80 -2.90 12.14
N SER A 107 11.60 -3.68 12.86
CA SER A 107 11.55 -3.95 14.30
C SER A 107 10.39 -4.84 14.81
N PRO A 108 10.63 -5.68 15.84
CA PRO A 108 9.70 -6.75 16.22
C PRO A 108 8.38 -6.31 16.87
N ALA A 109 8.14 -5.00 17.06
CA ALA A 109 7.14 -4.51 18.00
C ALA A 109 5.71 -4.34 17.44
N TRP A 110 5.46 -4.57 16.15
CA TRP A 110 4.28 -4.00 15.49
C TRP A 110 3.26 -4.98 14.87
N ALA A 111 3.34 -6.29 15.13
CA ALA A 111 2.46 -7.26 14.48
C ALA A 111 1.58 -8.06 15.45
N ARG A 112 0.25 -7.99 15.29
CA ARG A 112 -0.71 -9.01 15.76
C ARG A 112 -1.67 -9.37 14.63
N THR A 113 -1.89 -10.67 14.42
CA THR A 113 -2.87 -11.21 13.48
C THR A 113 -4.25 -11.27 14.14
N GLY A 114 -5.21 -10.48 13.67
CA GLY A 114 -6.62 -10.66 13.98
C GLY A 114 -7.23 -11.67 13.02
N GLY A 115 -7.38 -12.92 13.45
CA GLY A 115 -8.13 -13.94 12.73
C GLY A 115 -9.63 -13.66 12.85
N GLY A 116 -10.28 -13.35 11.73
CA GLY A 116 -11.75 -13.31 11.65
C GLY A 116 -12.18 -14.06 10.40
N SER A 117 -12.62 -15.31 10.56
CA SER A 117 -13.26 -16.09 9.52
C SER A 117 -14.55 -15.40 9.09
N ASN A 118 -14.58 -14.78 7.91
CA ASN A 118 -15.77 -14.52 7.10
C ASN A 118 -15.34 -13.66 5.91
N GLY A 119 -15.20 -14.28 4.73
CA GLY A 119 -15.14 -13.80 3.33
C GLY A 119 -14.95 -12.33 2.92
N GLY A 120 -14.53 -11.42 3.79
CA GLY A 120 -14.52 -9.98 3.57
C GLY A 120 -13.13 -9.37 3.66
N TRP A 121 -12.99 -8.21 3.01
CA TRP A 121 -11.83 -7.34 3.00
C TRP A 121 -11.25 -7.15 4.39
N ARG A 122 -9.95 -7.42 4.56
CA ARG A 122 -9.26 -7.28 5.86
C ARG A 122 -8.56 -5.93 5.95
N ARG A 123 -8.78 -5.24 7.07
CA ARG A 123 -8.02 -4.03 7.44
C ARG A 123 -6.74 -4.44 8.17
N TRP A 124 -5.60 -3.95 7.70
CA TRP A 124 -4.33 -4.03 8.41
C TRP A 124 -3.96 -2.64 8.97
N SER A 125 -3.89 -2.53 10.29
CA SER A 125 -3.42 -1.32 10.99
C SER A 125 -2.18 -1.67 11.82
N PRO A 126 -1.19 -0.76 11.96
CA PRO A 126 -0.08 -0.97 12.89
C PRO A 126 -0.57 -0.95 14.34
N ALA A 127 0.11 -1.68 15.22
CA ALA A 127 -0.06 -1.56 16.67
C ALA A 127 0.27 -0.13 17.15
N PRO A 128 -0.23 0.37 18.28
CA PRO A 128 0.29 1.62 18.87
C PRO A 128 1.74 1.44 19.35
N PRO A 129 2.56 2.51 19.39
CA PRO A 129 3.93 2.43 19.91
C PRO A 129 3.93 1.94 21.35
N ARG A 130 4.83 0.99 21.66
CA ARG A 130 5.06 0.53 23.03
C ARG A 130 5.70 1.67 23.82
N ALA A 131 5.10 2.06 24.94
CA ALA A 131 5.77 2.95 25.89
C ALA A 131 7.10 2.29 26.29
N THR A 132 8.21 2.98 26.03
CA THR A 132 9.52 2.58 26.55
C THR A 132 9.50 2.76 28.06
N ALA A 133 9.59 1.67 28.82
CA ALA A 133 9.85 1.77 30.25
C ALA A 133 11.20 2.50 30.45
N PRO A 134 11.31 3.40 31.44
CA PRO A 134 12.58 4.06 31.72
C PRO A 134 13.62 3.01 32.15
N SER A 135 14.82 3.11 31.59
CA SER A 135 15.98 2.29 31.96
C SER A 135 16.35 2.52 33.43
N PRO A 136 16.91 1.51 34.13
CA PRO A 136 17.28 1.60 35.55
C PRO A 136 18.39 2.60 35.83
#